data_AF-A0A5P9PCB9-F1
#
_entry.id   AF-A0A5P9PCB9-F1
#
_cell.length_a   1.000
_cell.length_b   1.000
_cell.length_c   1.000
_cell.angle_alpha   90.00
_cell.angle_beta   90.00
_cell.angle_gamma   90.00
#
_symmetry.space_group_name_H-M   'P 1'
#
loop_
_entity.id
_entity.type
_entity.pdbx_description
1 polymer ?
#
loop_
_entity_poly.entity_id
_entity_poly.type
_entity_poly.pdbx_seq_one_letter_code
_entity_poly.pdbx_strand_id
1 'polypeptide(L)'
;MSHGRHFVRSVARAMAVLHAFSADRPELTLSQAAKATGLDRATVRRLLLTLTELGYVTRHDRVFRLAPRTMDLGRAYLAGQSALAAPDHQS
;
A
#
# COMPACT_ATOMS: atom_id res chain seq x y z
N MET A 1 -18.34 -12.28 -1.83
CA MET A 1 -17.78 -12.45 -0.46
C MET A 1 -18.46 -11.44 0.46
N SER A 2 -19.35 -11.92 1.34
CA SER A 2 -19.98 -11.06 2.36
C SER A 2 -18.93 -10.80 3.45
N HIS A 3 -18.47 -9.56 3.56
CA HIS A 3 -17.52 -9.17 4.59
C HIS A 3 -18.31 -8.86 5.88
N GLY A 4 -17.89 -9.42 7.01
CA GLY A 4 -18.59 -9.27 8.30
C GLY A 4 -18.72 -7.82 8.77
N ARG A 5 -19.52 -7.58 9.82
CA ARG A 5 -19.83 -6.25 10.37
C ARG A 5 -18.61 -5.38 10.73
N HIS A 6 -17.44 -5.99 10.94
CA HIS A 6 -16.20 -5.29 11.29
C HIS A 6 -15.32 -4.93 10.08
N PHE A 7 -15.72 -5.27 8.85
CA PHE A 7 -14.89 -5.02 7.69
C PHE A 7 -15.00 -3.57 7.21
N VAL A 8 -13.91 -2.83 7.37
CA VAL A 8 -13.81 -1.43 6.95
C VAL A 8 -13.40 -1.37 5.48
N ARG A 9 -14.38 -1.22 4.59
CA ARG A 9 -14.17 -1.21 3.13
C ARG A 9 -13.17 -0.15 2.65
N SER A 10 -13.11 1.02 3.31
CA SER A 10 -12.17 2.08 2.93
C SER A 10 -10.72 1.66 3.12
N VAL A 11 -10.41 0.93 4.19
CA VAL A 11 -9.06 0.40 4.45
C VAL A 11 -8.68 -0.63 3.39
N ALA A 12 -9.57 -1.59 3.11
CA ALA A 12 -9.32 -2.59 2.07
C ALA A 12 -9.07 -1.97 0.69
N ARG A 13 -9.81 -0.91 0.33
CA ARG A 13 -9.61 -0.17 -0.91
C ARG A 13 -8.30 0.61 -0.93
N ALA A 14 -7.90 1.23 0.18
CA ALA A 14 -6.61 1.90 0.29
C ALA A 14 -5.45 0.91 0.08
N MET A 15 -5.53 -0.28 0.70
CA MET A 15 -4.56 -1.35 0.49
C MET A 15 -4.54 -1.84 -0.95
N ALA A 16 -5.71 -2.01 -1.59
CA ALA A 16 -5.78 -2.37 -3.00
C ALA A 16 -5.08 -1.34 -3.91
N VAL A 17 -5.18 -0.05 -3.60
CA VAL A 17 -4.46 1.00 -4.34
C VAL A 17 -2.94 0.91 -4.12
N LEU A 18 -2.47 0.67 -2.90
CA LEU A 18 -1.04 0.47 -2.63
C LEU A 18 -0.48 -0.78 -3.33
N HIS A 19 -1.25 -1.86 -3.39
CA HIS A 19 -0.86 -3.10 -4.07
C HIS A 19 -0.99 -3.03 -5.61
N ALA A 20 -1.55 -1.96 -6.17
CA ALA A 20 -1.62 -1.80 -7.62
C ALA A 20 -0.25 -1.49 -8.25
N PHE A 21 0.68 -0.94 -7.45
CA PHE A 21 2.06 -0.67 -7.84
C PHE A 21 2.89 -1.96 -7.78
N SER A 22 3.81 -2.14 -8.72
CA SER A 22 4.71 -3.29 -8.77
C SER A 22 6.06 -2.91 -9.38
N ALA A 23 7.03 -3.83 -9.37
CA ALA A 23 8.31 -3.62 -10.05
C ALA A 23 8.14 -3.32 -11.56
N ASP A 24 7.21 -4.03 -12.21
CA ASP A 24 6.89 -3.80 -13.64
C ASP A 24 6.07 -2.53 -13.89
N ARG A 25 5.43 -1.99 -12.84
CA ARG A 25 4.57 -0.80 -12.89
C ARG A 25 4.85 0.10 -11.68
N PRO A 26 6.05 0.73 -11.61
CA PRO A 26 6.46 1.53 -10.47
C PRO A 26 5.74 2.90 -10.43
N GLU A 27 5.17 3.30 -11.56
CA GLU A 27 4.42 4.54 -11.75
C GLU A 27 3.02 4.24 -12.28
N LEU A 28 2.01 4.91 -11.73
CA LEU A 28 0.64 4.82 -12.20
C LEU A 28 0.03 6.20 -12.34
N THR A 29 -0.67 6.44 -13.45
CA THR A 29 -1.66 7.52 -13.54
C THR A 29 -2.94 7.15 -12.78
N LEU A 30 -3.79 8.14 -12.51
CA LEU A 30 -5.10 7.90 -11.90
C LEU A 30 -5.94 6.87 -12.67
N SER A 31 -5.93 6.91 -14.00
CA SER A 31 -6.70 5.99 -14.84
C SER A 31 -6.15 4.56 -14.79
N GLN A 32 -4.82 4.40 -14.76
CA GLN A 32 -4.18 3.09 -14.61
C GLN A 32 -4.46 2.50 -13.21
N ALA A 33 -4.39 3.30 -12.16
CA ALA A 33 -4.71 2.86 -10.80
C ALA A 33 -6.20 2.46 -10.67
N ALA A 34 -7.12 3.22 -11.27
CA ALA A 34 -8.53 2.85 -11.31
C ALA A 34 -8.77 1.54 -12.07
N LYS A 35 -8.12 1.37 -13.24
CA LYS A 35 -8.18 0.13 -14.02
C LYS A 35 -7.61 -1.08 -13.23
N ALA A 36 -6.49 -0.89 -12.56
CA ALA A 36 -5.81 -1.96 -11.81
C ALA A 36 -6.61 -2.42 -10.58
N THR A 37 -7.33 -1.50 -9.92
CA THR A 37 -8.10 -1.79 -8.70
C THR A 37 -9.56 -2.14 -8.99
N GLY A 38 -10.08 -1.87 -10.19
CA GLY A 38 -11.51 -2.02 -10.51
C GLY A 38 -12.42 -1.01 -9.81
N LEU A 39 -11.85 0.02 -9.16
CA LEU A 39 -12.58 1.07 -8.47
C LEU A 39 -12.87 2.24 -9.41
N ASP A 40 -13.91 3.02 -9.11
CA ASP A 40 -14.18 4.23 -9.85
C ASP A 40 -13.09 5.29 -9.63
N ARG A 41 -12.91 6.18 -10.63
CA ARG A 41 -11.84 7.19 -10.60
C ARG A 41 -11.96 8.17 -9.44
N ALA A 42 -13.16 8.51 -8.99
CA ALA A 42 -13.34 9.46 -7.89
C ALA A 42 -12.87 8.85 -6.56
N THR A 43 -13.21 7.58 -6.32
CA THR A 43 -12.72 6.81 -5.17
C THR A 43 -11.20 6.70 -5.20
N VAL A 44 -10.61 6.27 -6.32
CA VAL A 44 -9.15 6.09 -6.45
C VAL A 44 -8.43 7.43 -6.25
N ARG A 45 -8.95 8.52 -6.81
CA ARG A 45 -8.37 9.87 -6.63
C ARG A 45 -8.33 10.25 -5.16
N ARG A 46 -9.45 10.08 -4.43
CA ARG A 46 -9.50 10.39 -3.00
C ARG A 46 -8.49 9.55 -2.22
N LEU A 47 -8.41 8.25 -2.49
CA LEU A 47 -7.46 7.35 -1.84
C LEU A 47 -6.00 7.75 -2.12
N LEU A 48 -5.64 8.03 -3.38
CA LEU A 48 -4.29 8.46 -3.75
C LEU A 48 -3.89 9.78 -3.08
N LEU A 49 -4.81 10.75 -2.98
CA LEU A 49 -4.55 12.01 -2.28
C LEU A 49 -4.32 11.78 -0.78
N THR A 50 -5.17 10.97 -0.13
CA THR A 50 -4.96 10.61 1.28
C THR A 50 -3.65 9.85 1.49
N LEU A 51 -3.32 8.88 0.63
CA LEU A 51 -2.06 8.15 0.71
C LEU A 51 -0.83 9.05 0.46
N THR A 52 -1.01 10.11 -0.32
CA THR A 52 0.02 11.14 -0.52
C THR A 52 0.24 11.95 0.75
N GLU A 53 -0.85 12.41 1.39
CA GLU A 53 -0.80 13.12 2.67
C GLU A 53 -0.16 12.27 3.78
N LEU A 54 -0.48 10.97 3.80
CA LEU A 54 0.11 10.02 4.74
C LEU A 54 1.58 9.66 4.39
N GLY A 55 2.10 10.12 3.26
CA GLY A 55 3.48 9.88 2.82
C GLY A 55 3.75 8.45 2.35
N TYR A 56 2.73 7.67 1.99
CA TYR A 56 2.89 6.33 1.37
C TYR A 56 3.00 6.40 -0.15
N VAL A 57 2.49 7.47 -0.75
CA VAL A 57 2.53 7.72 -2.19
C VAL A 57 3.13 9.11 -2.41
N THR A 58 3.86 9.29 -3.51
CA THR A 58 4.23 10.61 -4.02
C THR A 58 3.54 10.85 -5.34
N ARG A 59 3.33 12.12 -5.69
CA ARG A 59 2.73 12.52 -6.97
C ARG A 59 3.67 13.49 -7.68
N HIS A 60 3.98 13.19 -8.94
CA HIS A 60 4.65 14.11 -9.86
C HIS A 60 3.73 14.29 -11.07
N ASP A 61 3.28 15.51 -11.33
CA ASP A 61 2.28 15.84 -12.36
C ASP A 61 1.02 14.96 -12.32
N ARG A 62 0.95 13.98 -13.23
CA ARG A 62 -0.18 13.07 -13.45
C ARG A 62 0.11 11.64 -13.01
N VAL A 63 1.34 11.36 -12.56
CA VAL A 63 1.79 10.03 -12.13
C VAL A 63 1.98 9.98 -10.62
N PHE A 64 1.72 8.81 -10.07
CA PHE A 64 1.87 8.46 -8.67
C PHE A 64 2.93 7.37 -8.53
N ARG A 65 3.66 7.36 -7.42
CA ARG A 65 4.69 6.36 -7.06
C ARG A 65 4.59 6.00 -5.59
N LEU A 66 5.00 4.79 -5.22
CA LEU A 66 5.21 4.47 -3.80
C LEU A 66 6.33 5.36 -3.23
N ALA A 67 6.13 5.82 -1.99
CA ALA A 67 7.12 6.59 -1.25
C ALA A 67 7.99 5.67 -0.37
N PRO A 68 9.20 6.11 0.06
CA PRO A 68 10.08 5.31 0.91
C PRO A 68 9.43 4.78 2.19
N ARG A 69 8.46 5.51 2.77
CA ARG A 69 7.67 5.09 3.95
C ARG A 69 7.03 3.69 3.80
N THR A 70 6.74 3.26 2.58
CA THR A 70 6.22 1.91 2.32
C THR A 70 7.17 0.80 2.77
N MET A 71 8.48 1.06 2.80
CA MET A 71 9.49 0.10 3.27
C MET A 71 9.47 -0.09 4.78
N ASP A 72 8.91 0.83 5.55
CA ASP A 72 8.82 0.70 7.02
C ASP A 72 8.04 -0.56 7.42
N LEU A 73 7.01 -0.93 6.64
CA LEU A 73 6.23 -2.14 6.82
C LEU A 73 7.08 -3.40 6.61
N GLY A 74 7.87 -3.42 5.53
CA GLY A 74 8.79 -4.52 5.23
C GLY A 74 9.88 -4.66 6.29
N ARG A 75 10.43 -3.53 6.73
CA ARG A 75 11.43 -3.49 7.81
C ARG A 75 10.87 -4.05 9.12
N ALA A 76 9.66 -3.66 9.52
CA ALA A 76 9.02 -4.17 10.74
C ALA A 76 8.79 -5.69 10.66
N TYR A 77 8.36 -6.21 9.51
CA TYR A 77 8.17 -7.65 9.29
C TYR A 77 9.48 -8.44 9.36
N LEU A 78 10.56 -7.93 8.75
CA LEU A 78 11.88 -8.58 8.78
C LEU A 78 12.51 -8.54 10.18
N ALA A 79 12.34 -7.45 10.92
CA ALA A 79 12.81 -7.33 12.30
C ALA A 79 12.16 -8.37 13.22
N GLY A 80 10.85 -8.61 13.08
CA GLY A 80 10.13 -9.63 13.85
C GLY A 80 10.57 -11.06 13.55
N GLN A 81 10.95 -11.36 12.29
CA GLN A 81 11.49 -12.67 11.94
C GLN A 81 12.92 -12.89 12.44
N SER A 82 13.73 -11.83 12.43
CA SER A 82 15.11 -11.89 12.96
C SER A 82 15.13 -12.15 14.47
N ALA A 83 14.14 -11.63 15.20
CA ALA A 83 14.00 -11.87 16.64
C ALA A 83 13.57 -13.33 16.97
N LEU A 84 12.82 -13.99 16.08
CA LEU A 84 12.44 -15.41 16.23
C LEU A 84 13.55 -16.38 15.78
N ALA A 85 14.54 -15.89 15.04
CA ALA A 85 15.68 -16.66 14.54
C ALA A 85 16.92 -16.57 15.45
N ALA A 86 16.82 -15.96 16.64
CA ALA A 86 17.88 -16.01 17.65
C ALA A 86 17.69 -17.28 18.51
N PRO A 87 18.48 -18.36 18.29
CA PRO A 87 18.51 -19.47 19.22
C PRO A 87 19.08 -19.02 20.56
N ASP A 88 18.43 -19.48 21.63
CA ASP A 88 18.97 -19.54 22.99
C ASP A 88 20.31 -20.29 22.98
N HIS A 89 21.40 -19.54 22.82
CA HIS A 89 22.75 -20.03 23.07
C HIS A 89 23.44 -19.08 24.04
N GLN A 90 23.04 -19.18 25.30
CA GLN A 90 23.95 -18.87 26.39
C GLN A 90 23.79 -19.95 27.47
N SER A 91 24.65 -20.97 27.34
CA SER A 91 25.18 -21.73 28.48
C SER A 91 26.27 -20.89 29.16
#